data_AF-A0A3M1E8V7-F1
#
_entry.id   AF-A0A3M1E8V7-F1
#
_cell.length_a   1.000
_cell.length_b   1.000
_cell.length_c   1.000
_cell.angle_alpha   90.00
_cell.angle_beta   90.00
_cell.angle_gamma   90.00
#
_symmetry.space_group_name_H-M   'P 1'
#
loop_
_entity.id
_entity.type
_entity.pdbx_description
1 polymer ?
#
loop_
_entity_poly.entity_id
_entity_poly.type
_entity_poly.pdbx_seq_one_letter_code
_entity_poly.pdbx_strand_id
1 'polypeptide(L)'
;MEATSRVMAITVPAGRCDPVDPLSGGKADSSNDIIARNRSSGRLATLVRSCPVGCASGTDPLRGRKTRGAENEREAVYNPVSEQERTGCSHDPRGFRGSNMSLLIWNRWRWYCRLPLKTAVFAFTYLIVCFPYPGRLLRHIRHWRNPEALIDPTDPGVQRMADEVRSHLPEPTSAQTTIATTEAVVYEMVPYDWDWNTWGVADYLPTVREVLEKGKEDCDGRAVVAASVLRALGIQANLVGSLTHIWVKTPYGETMWPQKDKIVEVTPRGTTVRPKGLLALPRATLYGMSVFPLARELIILGVLWVLLLDEAVPWRRRGIGLVLLVVGLLVLRKGADPIRIHARAVIVGSALWAAAAWALLRGTRRSRNAFIASSAPTGVSSSSNTPAGEER
;
A
#
# COMPACT_ATOMS: atom_id res chain seq x y z
N MET A 1 -4.05 71.57 -8.25
CA MET A 1 -3.74 70.43 -7.36
C MET A 1 -3.60 69.20 -8.24
N GLU A 2 -2.39 69.03 -8.78
CA GLU A 2 -2.00 67.90 -9.63
C GLU A 2 -1.71 66.67 -8.76
N ALA A 3 -2.35 65.55 -9.06
CA ALA A 3 -2.00 64.24 -8.52
C ALA A 3 -1.33 63.43 -9.62
N THR A 4 -0.01 63.31 -9.53
CA THR A 4 0.85 62.62 -10.48
C THR A 4 0.86 61.12 -10.19
N SER A 5 0.34 60.31 -11.12
CA SER A 5 0.55 58.86 -11.18
C SER A 5 2.02 58.54 -11.46
N ARG A 6 2.66 57.77 -10.58
CA ARG A 6 3.96 57.13 -10.87
C ARG A 6 3.72 55.74 -11.45
N VAL A 7 3.92 55.63 -12.76
CA VAL A 7 4.09 54.37 -13.48
C VAL A 7 5.55 53.93 -13.29
N MET A 8 5.78 52.77 -12.66
CA MET A 8 7.09 52.12 -12.69
C MET A 8 7.23 51.34 -13.99
N ALA A 9 8.06 51.86 -14.89
CA ALA A 9 8.54 51.14 -16.06
C ALA A 9 9.60 50.12 -15.64
N ILE A 10 9.35 48.84 -15.92
CA ILE A 10 10.35 47.78 -15.84
C ILE A 10 10.96 47.64 -17.23
N THR A 11 12.22 48.06 -17.36
CA THR A 11 13.03 47.88 -18.57
C THR A 11 13.54 46.44 -18.63
N VAL A 12 13.10 45.69 -19.64
CA VAL A 12 13.65 44.36 -19.97
C VAL A 12 14.79 44.56 -20.99
N PRO A 13 16.00 44.01 -20.77
CA PRO A 13 17.07 44.15 -21.73
C PRO A 13 16.79 43.33 -23.00
N ALA A 14 16.96 43.98 -24.16
CA ALA A 14 16.87 43.36 -25.47
C ALA A 14 17.96 42.29 -25.65
N GLY A 15 17.55 41.02 -25.65
CA GLY A 15 18.38 39.90 -26.06
C GLY A 15 18.46 39.83 -27.59
N ARG A 16 19.68 39.69 -28.12
CA ARG A 16 19.99 39.50 -29.54
C ARG A 16 19.19 38.34 -30.16
N CYS A 17 18.61 38.59 -31.32
CA CYS A 17 18.17 37.57 -32.25
C CYS A 17 19.34 37.16 -33.13
N ASP A 18 19.81 35.91 -33.01
CA ASP A 18 20.64 35.29 -34.04
C ASP A 18 19.72 34.62 -35.07
N PRO A 19 20.00 34.74 -36.38
CA PRO A 19 19.20 34.10 -37.43
C PRO A 19 19.46 32.59 -37.45
N VAL A 20 18.40 31.81 -37.38
CA VAL A 20 18.46 30.35 -37.56
C VAL A 20 18.20 30.05 -39.03
N ASP A 21 19.22 29.48 -39.68
CA ASP A 21 19.13 28.92 -41.03
C ASP A 21 18.15 27.73 -41.08
N PRO A 22 17.37 27.58 -42.16
CA PRO A 22 16.49 26.45 -42.35
C PRO A 22 17.28 25.25 -42.90
N LEU A 23 16.78 24.04 -42.61
CA LEU A 23 17.21 22.72 -43.12
C LEU A 23 18.17 21.93 -42.22
N SER A 24 17.61 21.16 -41.28
CA SER A 24 17.92 19.74 -41.19
C SER A 24 16.80 18.98 -40.47
N GLY A 25 16.30 17.92 -41.11
CA GLY A 25 15.29 17.04 -40.55
C GLY A 25 15.86 16.22 -39.40
N GLY A 26 15.15 16.22 -38.27
CA GLY A 26 15.48 15.43 -37.09
C GLY A 26 14.20 14.97 -36.40
N LYS A 27 14.14 13.68 -36.11
CA LYS A 27 13.01 12.95 -35.52
C LYS A 27 12.47 13.62 -34.25
N ALA A 28 11.14 13.61 -34.12
CA ALA A 28 10.42 14.04 -32.92
C ALA A 28 10.76 13.11 -31.75
N ASP A 29 11.68 13.56 -30.90
CA ASP A 29 11.87 13.01 -29.56
C ASP A 29 10.95 13.70 -28.56
N SER A 30 10.44 12.86 -27.66
CA SER A 30 9.34 13.11 -26.74
C SER A 30 9.57 14.29 -25.80
N SER A 31 8.58 15.18 -25.73
CA SER A 31 8.41 16.16 -24.66
C SER A 31 8.17 15.45 -23.32
N ASN A 32 9.21 15.36 -22.49
CA ASN A 32 9.08 15.07 -21.05
C ASN A 32 10.13 15.78 -20.17
N ASP A 33 10.94 16.70 -20.72
CA ASP A 33 12.06 17.32 -19.99
C ASP A 33 11.86 18.79 -19.57
N ILE A 34 10.66 19.37 -19.73
CA ILE A 34 10.45 20.81 -19.47
C ILE A 34 10.04 21.14 -18.02
N ILE A 35 9.64 20.17 -17.18
CA ILE A 35 9.14 20.45 -15.81
C ILE A 35 10.14 20.07 -14.69
N ALA A 36 11.41 19.79 -15.01
CA ALA A 36 12.44 19.46 -14.01
C ALA A 36 13.42 20.61 -13.65
N ARG A 37 13.27 21.83 -14.20
CA ARG A 37 14.27 22.91 -14.07
C ARG A 37 13.89 24.12 -13.20
N ASN A 38 12.88 24.03 -12.33
CA ASN A 38 12.53 25.15 -11.42
C ASN A 38 12.63 24.81 -9.93
N ARG A 39 13.76 24.21 -9.52
CA ARG A 39 14.17 24.11 -8.10
C ARG A 39 15.65 24.41 -7.95
N SER A 40 16.00 25.69 -7.97
CA SER A 40 17.23 26.17 -7.36
C SER A 40 17.09 27.64 -6.94
N SER A 41 17.68 27.96 -5.79
CA SER A 41 17.86 29.30 -5.19
C SER A 41 16.70 29.94 -4.42
N GLY A 42 16.47 29.46 -3.19
CA GLY A 42 15.91 30.25 -2.10
C GLY A 42 16.86 30.23 -0.90
N ARG A 43 17.87 31.11 -0.88
CA ARG A 43 18.66 31.41 0.32
C ARG A 43 17.78 32.22 1.28
N LEU A 44 17.35 31.61 2.38
CA LEU A 44 16.76 32.34 3.49
C LEU A 44 17.86 32.77 4.46
N ALA A 45 18.12 34.08 4.49
CA ALA A 45 18.92 34.73 5.49
C ALA A 45 18.15 34.72 6.83
N THR A 46 18.69 34.03 7.82
CA THR A 46 18.21 34.06 9.21
C THR A 46 18.56 35.41 9.82
N LEU A 47 17.58 36.31 9.88
CA LEU A 47 17.69 37.59 10.56
C LEU A 47 17.34 37.38 12.04
N VAL A 48 18.39 37.24 12.86
CA VAL A 48 18.32 37.21 14.32
C VAL A 48 17.86 38.59 14.79
N ARG A 49 16.62 38.69 15.28
CA ARG A 49 16.18 39.82 16.10
C ARG A 49 16.17 39.40 17.56
N SER A 50 17.11 40.01 18.28
CA SER A 50 17.21 40.10 19.72
C SER A 50 16.05 40.91 20.31
N CYS A 51 15.52 40.46 21.45
CA CYS A 51 14.78 41.29 22.41
C CYS A 51 15.09 40.84 23.83
N PRO A 52 14.97 41.73 24.83
CA PRO A 52 15.78 41.71 26.03
C PRO A 52 15.11 41.06 27.25
N VAL A 53 15.98 40.44 28.05
CA VAL A 53 16.07 40.40 29.52
C VAL A 53 14.90 40.97 30.33
N GLY A 54 14.30 40.10 31.16
CA GLY A 54 13.49 40.46 32.32
C GLY A 54 13.48 39.31 33.35
N CYS A 55 13.90 39.61 34.57
CA CYS A 55 14.33 38.70 35.64
C CYS A 55 13.19 38.05 36.47
N ALA A 56 13.46 36.88 37.06
CA ALA A 56 13.09 36.42 38.42
C ALA A 56 13.34 34.89 38.52
N SER A 57 14.44 34.39 39.09
CA SER A 57 14.76 34.19 40.53
C SER A 57 13.99 33.05 41.21
N GLY A 58 14.73 32.01 41.65
CA GLY A 58 14.33 30.94 42.57
C GLY A 58 15.03 29.61 42.23
N THR A 59 16.30 29.36 42.58
CA THR A 59 16.78 28.67 43.81
C THR A 59 15.86 27.52 44.24
N ASP A 60 16.27 26.24 44.23
CA ASP A 60 17.35 25.71 45.08
C ASP A 60 17.87 24.31 44.62
N PRO A 61 19.12 23.91 44.95
CA PRO A 61 19.72 22.63 44.59
C PRO A 61 20.00 21.70 45.78
N LEU A 62 19.76 20.39 45.64
CA LEU A 62 20.35 19.32 46.47
C LEU A 62 20.76 18.19 45.51
N ARG A 63 22.03 17.88 45.21
CA ARG A 63 23.25 17.59 45.99
C ARG A 63 23.23 16.22 46.69
N GLY A 64 24.10 15.33 46.19
CA GLY A 64 24.70 14.18 46.90
C GLY A 64 24.15 12.82 46.46
N ARG A 65 24.91 11.72 46.40
CA ARG A 65 26.32 11.44 46.72
C ARG A 65 26.66 10.00 46.25
N LYS A 66 27.95 9.78 45.98
CA LYS A 66 28.68 8.52 45.67
C LYS A 66 28.42 7.34 46.63
N THR A 67 28.66 6.11 46.13
CA THR A 67 29.49 4.98 46.66
C THR A 67 29.44 3.85 45.60
N ARG A 68 30.49 3.27 44.99
CA ARG A 68 31.68 2.50 45.45
C ARG A 68 31.40 1.43 46.51
N GLY A 69 31.61 0.17 46.12
CA GLY A 69 31.78 -1.03 46.97
C GLY A 69 31.75 -2.26 46.03
N ALA A 70 32.88 -2.89 45.70
CA ALA A 70 33.79 -3.72 46.50
C ALA A 70 33.45 -5.21 46.36
N GLU A 71 34.52 -5.99 46.24
CA GLU A 71 34.62 -7.42 46.04
C GLU A 71 33.85 -8.25 47.09
N ASN A 72 33.48 -9.48 46.71
CA ASN A 72 33.58 -10.60 47.63
C ASN A 72 33.73 -11.91 46.86
N GLU A 73 34.95 -12.44 46.94
CA GLU A 73 35.26 -13.86 46.93
C GLU A 73 34.49 -14.59 48.04
N ARG A 74 34.06 -15.83 47.77
CA ARG A 74 33.86 -16.95 48.72
C ARG A 74 33.60 -18.18 47.86
N GLU A 75 34.63 -19.00 47.69
CA GLU A 75 34.91 -20.20 48.49
C GLU A 75 33.89 -21.33 48.33
N ALA A 76 34.47 -22.47 47.96
CA ALA A 76 33.84 -23.74 47.70
C ALA A 76 33.22 -24.34 48.97
N VAL A 77 32.06 -24.98 48.80
CA VAL A 77 31.62 -26.06 49.68
C VAL A 77 31.29 -27.26 48.80
N TYR A 78 32.26 -28.16 48.72
CA TYR A 78 32.11 -29.52 48.24
C TYR A 78 31.37 -30.31 49.32
N ASN A 79 30.20 -30.83 49.00
CA ASN A 79 29.38 -31.65 49.89
C ASN A 79 29.24 -33.03 49.25
N PRO A 80 30.01 -34.05 49.67
CA PRO A 80 29.71 -35.43 49.34
C PRO A 80 28.67 -35.97 50.35
N VAL A 81 28.06 -37.11 50.02
CA VAL A 81 27.09 -37.88 50.82
C VAL A 81 25.61 -37.50 50.58
N SER A 82 24.93 -38.29 49.74
CA SER A 82 24.12 -39.42 50.26
C SER A 82 23.44 -40.13 49.09
N GLU A 83 24.04 -41.25 48.70
CA GLU A 83 23.48 -42.27 47.82
C GLU A 83 22.52 -43.16 48.62
N GLN A 84 21.31 -42.66 48.94
CA GLN A 84 20.26 -43.51 49.51
C GLN A 84 18.92 -42.79 49.53
N GLU A 85 18.15 -42.89 48.43
CA GLU A 85 16.70 -43.13 48.45
C GLU A 85 16.21 -43.38 47.02
N ARG A 86 16.39 -44.64 46.60
CA ARG A 86 15.59 -45.25 45.54
C ARG A 86 14.18 -45.49 46.09
N THR A 87 13.32 -44.48 46.01
CA THR A 87 11.87 -44.69 46.06
C THR A 87 11.28 -44.28 44.73
N GLY A 88 10.82 -45.28 43.99
CA GLY A 88 10.27 -45.15 42.65
C GLY A 88 9.00 -44.32 42.61
N CYS A 89 9.16 -43.03 42.32
CA CYS A 89 8.16 -42.26 41.61
C CYS A 89 8.62 -42.20 40.16
N SER A 90 8.03 -43.02 39.29
CA SER A 90 8.14 -42.85 37.85
C SER A 90 7.49 -41.50 37.50
N HIS A 91 8.26 -40.42 37.59
CA HIS A 91 7.93 -39.15 36.96
C HIS A 91 7.78 -39.45 35.48
N ASP A 92 6.54 -39.66 35.02
CA ASP A 92 6.23 -39.65 33.60
C ASP A 92 6.50 -38.22 33.11
N PRO A 93 7.58 -37.96 32.34
CA PRO A 93 7.88 -36.61 31.85
C PRO A 93 6.85 -36.13 30.80
N ARG A 94 5.75 -36.88 30.61
CA ARG A 94 4.60 -36.52 29.79
C ARG A 94 3.57 -35.63 30.51
N GLY A 95 3.82 -35.26 31.77
CA GLY A 95 2.91 -34.51 32.64
C GLY A 95 2.86 -32.99 32.47
N PHE A 96 2.99 -32.45 31.25
CA PHE A 96 2.48 -31.11 30.95
C PHE A 96 2.19 -31.01 29.44
N ARG A 97 1.27 -31.85 28.95
CA ARG A 97 0.48 -31.47 27.77
C ARG A 97 -0.44 -30.33 28.20
N GLY A 98 0.15 -29.14 28.37
CA GLY A 98 -0.60 -27.90 28.49
C GLY A 98 -1.65 -27.92 27.40
N SER A 99 -2.89 -27.68 27.81
CA SER A 99 -4.06 -27.49 26.96
C SER A 99 -3.74 -26.40 25.93
N ASN A 100 -3.05 -26.78 24.87
CA ASN A 100 -2.71 -25.91 23.76
C ASN A 100 -4.05 -25.54 23.13
N MET A 101 -4.48 -24.34 23.50
CA MET A 101 -5.75 -23.74 23.17
C MET A 101 -6.03 -23.97 21.69
N SER A 102 -7.22 -24.51 21.44
CA SER A 102 -7.64 -25.18 20.22
C SER A 102 -7.89 -24.23 19.03
N LEU A 103 -7.00 -23.26 18.82
CA LEU A 103 -7.08 -22.29 17.73
C LEU A 103 -6.91 -22.93 16.34
N LEU A 104 -6.50 -24.20 16.27
CA LEU A 104 -6.22 -24.91 15.02
C LEU A 104 -7.22 -26.05 14.72
N ILE A 105 -8.39 -26.11 15.39
CA ILE A 105 -9.43 -27.13 15.13
C ILE A 105 -9.77 -27.23 13.63
N TRP A 106 -9.75 -26.11 12.90
CA TRP A 106 -10.09 -26.07 11.47
C TRP A 106 -9.08 -26.83 10.59
N ASN A 107 -7.85 -27.06 11.08
CA ASN A 107 -6.85 -27.82 10.33
C ASN A 107 -7.14 -29.32 10.30
N ARG A 108 -8.00 -29.81 11.19
CA ARG A 108 -8.46 -31.21 11.23
C ARG A 108 -9.55 -31.50 10.20
N TRP A 109 -10.19 -30.47 9.65
CA TRP A 109 -11.22 -30.63 8.63
C TRP A 109 -10.62 -31.09 7.30
N ARG A 110 -11.43 -31.80 6.50
CA ARG A 110 -11.03 -32.25 5.16
C ARG A 110 -10.67 -31.05 4.28
N TRP A 111 -9.69 -31.23 3.40
CA TRP A 111 -9.05 -30.12 2.65
C TRP A 111 -10.04 -29.28 1.83
N TYR A 112 -11.09 -29.91 1.30
CA TYR A 112 -12.13 -29.24 0.50
C TYR A 112 -13.09 -28.36 1.31
N CYS A 113 -13.23 -28.58 2.63
CA CYS A 113 -13.93 -27.64 3.52
C CYS A 113 -12.97 -26.61 4.10
N ARG A 114 -11.75 -27.04 4.42
CA ARG A 114 -10.71 -26.21 5.03
C ARG A 114 -10.28 -25.05 4.13
N LEU A 115 -10.02 -25.32 2.85
CA LEU A 115 -9.51 -24.30 1.93
C LEU A 115 -10.54 -23.18 1.70
N PRO A 116 -11.82 -23.45 1.36
CA PRO A 116 -12.83 -22.41 1.23
C PRO A 116 -13.03 -21.61 2.51
N LEU A 117 -13.04 -22.25 3.68
CA LEU A 117 -13.18 -21.54 4.96
C LEU A 117 -12.00 -20.58 5.21
N LYS A 118 -10.75 -21.05 5.02
CA LYS A 118 -9.57 -20.19 5.16
C LYS A 118 -9.60 -19.04 4.16
N THR A 119 -9.98 -19.30 2.91
CA THR A 119 -10.14 -18.27 1.88
C THR A 119 -11.22 -17.26 2.28
N ALA A 120 -12.37 -17.71 2.80
CA ALA A 120 -13.45 -16.84 3.25
C ALA A 120 -13.00 -15.94 4.42
N VAL A 121 -12.29 -16.50 5.41
CA VAL A 121 -11.74 -15.72 6.54
C VAL A 121 -10.70 -14.71 6.08
N PHE A 122 -9.81 -15.11 5.17
CA PHE A 122 -8.84 -14.19 4.58
C PHE A 122 -9.53 -13.07 3.79
N ALA A 123 -10.48 -13.41 2.92
CA ALA A 123 -11.23 -12.45 2.11
C ALA A 123 -12.04 -11.48 2.98
N PHE A 124 -12.69 -11.97 4.04
CA PHE A 124 -13.41 -11.15 5.00
C PHE A 124 -12.48 -10.20 5.75
N THR A 125 -11.33 -10.69 6.22
CA THR A 125 -10.31 -9.85 6.87
C THR A 125 -9.81 -8.77 5.91
N TYR A 126 -9.47 -9.16 4.69
CA TYR A 126 -9.01 -8.24 3.66
C TYR A 126 -10.07 -7.15 3.40
N LEU A 127 -11.34 -7.53 3.27
CA LEU A 127 -12.45 -6.60 3.09
C LEU A 127 -12.57 -5.63 4.26
N ILE A 128 -12.51 -6.08 5.52
CA ILE A 128 -12.60 -5.20 6.68
C ILE A 128 -11.40 -4.25 6.79
N VAL A 129 -10.19 -4.73 6.49
CA VAL A 129 -8.98 -3.92 6.60
C VAL A 129 -8.91 -2.86 5.50
N CYS A 130 -9.26 -3.24 4.27
CA CYS A 130 -9.28 -2.33 3.12
C CYS A 130 -10.51 -1.42 3.12
N PHE A 131 -11.68 -1.94 3.53
CA PHE A 131 -12.96 -1.25 3.48
C PHE A 131 -13.72 -1.41 4.81
N PRO A 132 -13.23 -0.80 5.91
CA PRO A 132 -13.89 -0.90 7.22
C PRO A 132 -15.30 -0.28 7.26
N TYR A 133 -15.64 0.54 6.26
CA TYR A 133 -16.94 1.20 6.12
C TYR A 133 -17.71 0.60 4.93
N PRO A 134 -18.51 -0.47 5.12
CA PRO A 134 -19.18 -1.16 4.01
C PRO A 134 -20.13 -0.26 3.21
N GLY A 135 -20.75 0.74 3.85
CA GLY A 135 -21.56 1.74 3.16
C GLY A 135 -20.77 2.56 2.12
N ARG A 136 -19.49 2.87 2.40
CA ARG A 136 -18.61 3.56 1.44
C ARG A 136 -18.24 2.65 0.27
N LEU A 137 -17.94 1.37 0.54
CA LEU A 137 -17.68 0.40 -0.52
C LEU A 137 -18.89 0.24 -1.46
N LEU A 138 -20.11 0.18 -0.91
CA LEU A 138 -21.32 0.12 -1.74
C LEU A 138 -21.51 1.39 -2.59
N ARG A 139 -21.21 2.58 -2.06
CA ARG A 139 -21.23 3.83 -2.84
C ARG A 139 -20.16 3.82 -3.92
N HIS A 140 -18.93 3.43 -3.60
CA HIS A 140 -17.83 3.27 -4.56
C HIS A 140 -18.20 2.33 -5.72
N ILE A 141 -18.78 1.16 -5.42
CA ILE A 141 -19.26 0.23 -6.46
C ILE A 141 -20.35 0.89 -7.32
N ARG A 142 -21.28 1.65 -6.72
CA ARG A 142 -22.31 2.39 -7.49
C ARG A 142 -21.70 3.47 -8.37
N HIS A 143 -20.72 4.21 -7.87
CA HIS A 143 -19.98 5.23 -8.61
C HIS A 143 -19.28 4.62 -9.82
N TRP A 144 -18.62 3.47 -9.65
CA TRP A 144 -18.01 2.73 -10.77
C TRP A 144 -18.98 2.21 -11.83
N ARG A 145 -20.26 2.02 -11.50
CA ARG A 145 -21.28 1.65 -12.50
C ARG A 145 -21.58 2.78 -13.48
N ASN A 146 -21.41 4.03 -13.06
CA ASN A 146 -21.56 5.21 -13.92
C ASN A 146 -20.64 6.36 -13.46
N PRO A 147 -19.33 6.30 -13.73
CA PRO A 147 -18.38 7.31 -13.28
C PRO A 147 -18.68 8.71 -13.84
N GLU A 148 -19.29 8.76 -15.02
CA GLU A 148 -19.67 10.02 -15.69
C GLU A 148 -20.76 10.79 -14.96
N ALA A 149 -21.59 10.11 -14.15
CA ALA A 149 -22.58 10.78 -13.31
C ALA A 149 -21.96 11.52 -12.12
N LEU A 150 -20.68 11.32 -11.84
CA LEU A 150 -19.97 12.02 -10.77
C LEU A 150 -19.48 13.39 -11.21
N ILE A 151 -19.41 13.62 -12.53
CA ILE A 151 -19.00 14.88 -13.14
C ILE A 151 -20.18 15.85 -13.06
N ASP A 152 -20.00 16.94 -12.32
CA ASP A 152 -21.03 17.97 -12.13
C ASP A 152 -20.46 19.34 -12.50
N PRO A 153 -20.61 19.77 -13.78
CA PRO A 153 -20.15 21.10 -14.19
C PRO A 153 -20.99 22.22 -13.57
N THR A 154 -22.15 21.93 -12.98
CA THR A 154 -23.07 22.95 -12.43
C THR A 154 -22.86 23.22 -10.95
N ASP A 155 -22.02 22.42 -10.27
CA ASP A 155 -21.73 22.63 -8.85
C ASP A 155 -21.08 24.02 -8.62
N PRO A 156 -21.55 24.81 -7.63
CA PRO A 156 -21.02 26.16 -7.39
C PRO A 156 -19.52 26.21 -7.13
N GLY A 157 -18.93 25.18 -6.52
CA GLY A 157 -17.49 25.14 -6.32
C GLY A 157 -16.71 24.89 -7.60
N VAL A 158 -17.26 24.11 -8.53
CA VAL A 158 -16.69 23.92 -9.88
C VAL A 158 -16.76 25.22 -10.68
N GLN A 159 -17.86 25.97 -10.59
CA GLN A 159 -17.97 27.27 -11.27
C GLN A 159 -16.90 28.26 -10.78
N ARG A 160 -16.65 28.33 -9.46
CA ARG A 160 -15.56 29.15 -8.91
C ARG A 160 -14.20 28.73 -9.44
N MET A 161 -13.93 27.42 -9.54
CA MET A 161 -12.68 26.93 -10.14
C MET A 161 -12.59 27.25 -11.63
N ALA A 162 -13.70 27.19 -12.37
CA ALA A 162 -13.74 27.58 -13.77
C ALA A 162 -13.45 29.08 -13.95
N ASP A 163 -13.97 29.93 -13.07
CA ASP A 163 -13.63 31.37 -13.05
C ASP A 163 -12.15 31.61 -12.74
N GLU A 164 -11.59 30.85 -11.81
CA GLU A 164 -10.14 30.88 -11.50
C GLU A 164 -9.30 30.38 -12.68
N VAL A 165 -9.76 29.39 -13.44
CA VAL A 165 -9.09 29.01 -14.68
C VAL A 165 -9.15 30.16 -15.68
N ARG A 166 -10.32 30.76 -15.90
CA ARG A 166 -10.51 31.90 -16.83
C ARG A 166 -9.59 33.09 -16.50
N SER A 167 -9.41 33.42 -15.22
CA SER A 167 -8.53 34.53 -14.82
C SER A 167 -7.06 34.33 -15.19
N HIS A 168 -6.64 33.07 -15.39
CA HIS A 168 -5.28 32.69 -15.76
C HIS A 168 -5.08 32.44 -17.26
N LEU A 169 -6.14 32.48 -18.08
CA LEU A 169 -6.03 32.20 -19.51
C LEU A 169 -5.59 33.43 -20.31
N PRO A 170 -4.64 33.30 -21.24
CA PRO A 170 -4.29 34.36 -22.17
C PRO A 170 -5.34 34.47 -23.29
N GLU A 171 -5.58 35.68 -23.78
CA GLU A 171 -6.43 35.95 -24.96
C GLU A 171 -5.55 36.12 -26.22
N PRO A 172 -5.73 35.33 -27.30
CA PRO A 172 -6.71 34.25 -27.50
C PRO A 172 -6.27 32.93 -26.86
N THR A 173 -7.22 32.19 -26.27
CA THR A 173 -6.92 30.92 -25.60
C THR A 173 -7.03 29.71 -26.52
N SER A 174 -6.03 28.81 -26.47
CA SER A 174 -6.12 27.48 -27.08
C SER A 174 -6.71 26.46 -26.11
N ALA A 175 -7.42 25.43 -26.62
CA ALA A 175 -7.98 24.38 -25.78
C ALA A 175 -6.89 23.63 -24.97
N GLN A 176 -5.69 23.46 -25.54
CA GLN A 176 -4.55 22.86 -24.84
C GLN A 176 -4.08 23.72 -23.68
N THR A 177 -4.04 25.05 -23.85
CA THR A 177 -3.76 25.98 -22.75
C THR A 177 -4.81 25.87 -21.67
N THR A 178 -6.10 25.83 -22.02
CA THR A 178 -7.20 25.64 -21.06
C THR A 178 -7.07 24.35 -20.25
N ILE A 179 -6.71 23.25 -20.92
CA ILE A 179 -6.49 21.95 -20.27
C ILE A 179 -5.33 22.02 -19.27
N ALA A 180 -4.18 22.58 -19.67
CA ALA A 180 -3.02 22.70 -18.81
C ALA A 180 -3.27 23.63 -17.62
N THR A 181 -3.94 24.76 -17.83
CA THR A 181 -4.33 25.69 -16.76
C THR A 181 -5.33 25.04 -15.80
N THR A 182 -6.30 24.27 -16.31
CA THR A 182 -7.25 23.54 -15.46
C THR A 182 -6.54 22.54 -14.56
N GLU A 183 -5.59 21.76 -15.09
CA GLU A 183 -4.77 20.83 -14.29
C GLU A 183 -4.02 21.55 -13.16
N ALA A 184 -3.38 22.69 -13.47
CA ALA A 184 -2.66 23.48 -12.49
C ALA A 184 -3.58 23.99 -11.36
N VAL A 185 -4.72 24.59 -11.71
CA VAL A 185 -5.70 25.10 -10.74
C VAL A 185 -6.25 23.96 -9.87
N VAL A 186 -6.59 22.81 -10.46
CA VAL A 186 -7.09 21.66 -9.70
C VAL A 186 -6.04 21.11 -8.75
N TYR A 187 -4.77 21.00 -9.16
CA TYR A 187 -3.70 20.55 -8.29
C TYR A 187 -3.44 21.49 -7.11
N GLU A 188 -3.61 22.79 -7.31
CA GLU A 188 -3.49 23.79 -6.26
C GLU A 188 -4.67 23.74 -5.28
N MET A 189 -5.90 23.71 -5.79
CA MET A 189 -7.11 23.82 -4.97
C MET A 189 -7.55 22.50 -4.32
N VAL A 190 -7.14 21.36 -4.88
CA VAL A 190 -7.42 20.03 -4.32
C VAL A 190 -6.09 19.32 -4.06
N PRO A 191 -5.37 19.61 -2.96
CA PRO A 191 -4.14 18.92 -2.60
C PRO A 191 -4.25 17.39 -2.61
N TYR A 192 -3.15 16.72 -2.96
CA TYR A 192 -3.11 15.27 -3.08
C TYR A 192 -3.09 14.63 -1.70
N ASP A 193 -4.04 13.76 -1.41
CA ASP A 193 -4.00 12.89 -0.23
C ASP A 193 -4.72 11.58 -0.52
N TRP A 194 -4.18 10.48 -0.02
CA TRP A 194 -4.69 9.14 -0.33
C TRP A 194 -6.04 8.86 0.30
N ASP A 195 -6.82 7.98 -0.33
CA ASP A 195 -8.14 7.56 0.18
C ASP A 195 -8.12 6.97 1.59
N TRP A 196 -7.04 6.32 2.01
CA TRP A 196 -6.98 5.81 3.38
C TRP A 196 -6.79 6.92 4.43
N ASN A 197 -6.32 8.10 4.03
CA ASN A 197 -6.25 9.30 4.87
C ASN A 197 -7.55 10.11 4.78
N THR A 198 -8.10 10.27 3.58
CA THR A 198 -9.30 11.09 3.32
C THR A 198 -10.61 10.38 3.70
N TRP A 199 -10.73 9.11 3.30
CA TRP A 199 -11.95 8.29 3.41
C TRP A 199 -11.78 7.05 4.30
N GLY A 200 -10.57 6.77 4.78
CA GLY A 200 -10.28 5.62 5.64
C GLY A 200 -10.43 4.25 4.95
N VAL A 201 -10.54 4.22 3.63
CA VAL A 201 -10.64 2.99 2.82
C VAL A 201 -9.47 2.89 1.85
N ALA A 202 -9.30 1.73 1.21
CA ALA A 202 -8.19 1.52 0.27
C ALA A 202 -8.34 2.31 -1.04
N ASP A 203 -9.59 2.56 -1.46
CA ASP A 203 -9.96 3.25 -2.70
C ASP A 203 -11.40 3.80 -2.55
N TYR A 204 -11.68 5.02 -3.01
CA TYR A 204 -13.00 5.66 -3.00
C TYR A 204 -13.16 6.74 -4.08
N LEU A 205 -13.54 6.34 -5.29
CA LEU A 205 -14.10 7.26 -6.29
C LEU A 205 -15.21 8.19 -5.74
N PRO A 206 -14.99 9.49 -5.54
CA PRO A 206 -15.92 10.41 -4.90
C PRO A 206 -16.75 11.24 -5.90
N THR A 207 -17.79 11.91 -5.43
CA THR A 207 -18.48 12.97 -6.20
C THR A 207 -17.73 14.30 -6.14
N VAL A 208 -17.96 15.22 -7.10
CA VAL A 208 -17.44 16.61 -7.04
C VAL A 208 -17.68 17.25 -5.67
N ARG A 209 -18.91 17.19 -5.17
CA ARG A 209 -19.28 17.80 -3.89
C ARG A 209 -18.49 17.23 -2.73
N GLU A 210 -18.33 15.91 -2.69
CA GLU A 210 -17.53 15.22 -1.68
C GLU A 210 -16.05 15.66 -1.70
N VAL A 211 -15.45 15.79 -2.90
CA VAL A 211 -14.07 16.28 -3.04
C VAL A 211 -13.93 17.70 -2.53
N LEU A 212 -14.85 18.59 -2.92
CA LEU A 212 -14.80 20.00 -2.53
C LEU A 212 -15.06 20.20 -1.04
N GLU A 213 -15.93 19.40 -0.42
CA GLU A 213 -16.17 19.40 1.03
C GLU A 213 -14.93 18.91 1.82
N LYS A 214 -14.19 17.94 1.27
CA LYS A 214 -12.94 17.47 1.89
C LYS A 214 -11.76 18.41 1.64
N GLY A 215 -11.77 19.12 0.53
CA GLY A 215 -10.70 20.05 0.14
C GLY A 215 -9.36 19.37 -0.19
N LYS A 216 -9.35 18.05 -0.37
CA LYS A 216 -8.17 17.25 -0.76
C LYS A 216 -8.63 15.93 -1.33
N GLU A 217 -7.88 15.41 -2.29
CA GLU A 217 -8.10 14.07 -2.83
C GLU A 217 -6.93 13.54 -3.66
N ASP A 218 -6.87 12.22 -3.87
CA ASP A 218 -5.96 11.56 -4.78
C ASP A 218 -6.32 11.74 -6.27
N CYS A 219 -5.81 10.85 -7.14
CA CYS A 219 -5.96 10.96 -8.57
C CYS A 219 -7.42 10.95 -9.05
N ASP A 220 -8.30 10.19 -8.42
CA ASP A 220 -9.63 9.94 -8.98
C ASP A 220 -10.59 11.12 -8.77
N GLY A 221 -10.70 11.67 -7.57
CA GLY A 221 -11.54 12.84 -7.33
C GLY A 221 -10.94 14.11 -7.92
N ARG A 222 -9.60 14.23 -8.01
CA ARG A 222 -8.98 15.30 -8.82
C ARG A 222 -9.39 15.20 -10.28
N ALA A 223 -9.44 13.99 -10.86
CA ALA A 223 -9.91 13.80 -12.23
C ALA A 223 -11.41 14.13 -12.38
N VAL A 224 -12.25 13.74 -11.42
CA VAL A 224 -13.69 14.08 -11.39
C VAL A 224 -13.89 15.60 -11.39
N VAL A 225 -13.15 16.33 -10.54
CA VAL A 225 -13.20 17.80 -10.49
C VAL A 225 -12.67 18.41 -11.78
N ALA A 226 -11.52 17.99 -12.29
CA ALA A 226 -10.94 18.51 -13.52
C ALA A 226 -11.86 18.32 -14.73
N ALA A 227 -12.49 17.15 -14.87
CA ALA A 227 -13.47 16.91 -15.92
C ALA A 227 -14.71 17.82 -15.78
N SER A 228 -15.14 18.09 -14.55
CA SER A 228 -16.27 18.98 -14.27
C SER A 228 -15.96 20.43 -14.63
N VAL A 229 -14.76 20.91 -14.27
CA VAL A 229 -14.28 22.26 -14.63
C VAL A 229 -14.16 22.40 -16.15
N LEU A 230 -13.56 21.43 -16.85
CA LEU A 230 -13.45 21.45 -18.30
C LEU A 230 -14.83 21.50 -18.98
N ARG A 231 -15.81 20.73 -18.49
CA ARG A 231 -17.19 20.79 -18.99
C ARG A 231 -17.86 22.13 -18.72
N ALA A 232 -17.61 22.74 -17.55
CA ALA A 232 -18.09 24.09 -17.24
C ALA A 232 -17.47 25.17 -18.16
N LEU A 233 -16.27 24.91 -18.70
CA LEU A 233 -15.60 25.73 -19.71
C LEU A 233 -16.00 25.38 -21.15
N GLY A 234 -16.99 24.50 -21.35
CA GLY A 234 -17.46 24.10 -22.68
C GLY A 234 -16.60 23.05 -23.40
N ILE A 235 -15.61 22.46 -22.71
CA ILE A 235 -14.77 21.40 -23.27
C ILE A 235 -15.33 20.04 -22.87
N GLN A 236 -15.60 19.19 -23.87
CA GLN A 236 -15.97 17.80 -23.59
C GLN A 236 -14.81 17.08 -22.90
N ALA A 237 -15.09 16.52 -21.72
CA ALA A 237 -14.13 15.79 -20.90
C ALA A 237 -14.79 14.51 -20.39
N ASN A 238 -14.06 13.39 -20.43
CA ASN A 238 -14.52 12.08 -19.93
C ASN A 238 -13.46 11.47 -19.03
N LEU A 239 -13.88 10.61 -18.10
CA LEU A 239 -12.97 9.87 -17.23
C LEU A 239 -12.38 8.66 -17.95
N VAL A 240 -11.06 8.48 -17.79
CA VAL A 240 -10.31 7.31 -18.29
C VAL A 240 -9.45 6.80 -17.14
N GLY A 241 -9.29 5.48 -17.03
CA GLY A 241 -8.56 4.89 -15.92
C GLY A 241 -7.77 3.64 -16.26
N SER A 242 -6.74 3.40 -15.47
CA SER A 242 -6.04 2.14 -15.32
C SER A 242 -6.45 1.49 -13.99
N LEU A 243 -5.74 0.44 -13.56
CA LEU A 243 -5.95 -0.16 -12.24
C LEU A 243 -5.30 0.62 -11.10
N THR A 244 -4.54 1.67 -11.40
CA THR A 244 -3.74 2.43 -10.42
C THR A 244 -3.92 3.94 -10.53
N HIS A 245 -4.68 4.42 -11.51
CA HIS A 245 -4.77 5.85 -11.80
C HIS A 245 -6.02 6.16 -12.62
N ILE A 246 -6.66 7.30 -12.34
CA ILE A 246 -7.75 7.86 -13.14
C ILE A 246 -7.35 9.26 -13.59
N TRP A 247 -7.70 9.61 -14.82
CA TRP A 247 -7.36 10.87 -15.45
C TRP A 247 -8.45 11.32 -16.43
N VAL A 248 -8.23 12.46 -17.10
CA VAL A 248 -9.22 13.08 -17.97
C VAL A 248 -8.79 13.04 -19.43
N LYS A 249 -9.72 12.66 -20.31
CA LYS A 249 -9.56 12.69 -21.77
C LYS A 249 -10.53 13.67 -22.40
N THR A 250 -10.02 14.48 -23.33
CA THR A 250 -10.78 15.45 -24.14
C THR A 250 -10.51 15.21 -25.63
N PRO A 251 -11.28 15.84 -26.54
CA PRO A 251 -10.95 15.85 -27.97
C PRO A 251 -9.59 16.49 -28.31
N TYR A 252 -9.05 17.32 -27.42
CA TYR A 252 -7.85 18.13 -27.66
C TYR A 252 -6.59 17.58 -26.97
N GLY A 253 -6.73 16.53 -26.15
CA GLY A 253 -5.63 15.94 -25.39
C GLY A 253 -6.09 15.25 -24.11
N GLU A 254 -5.13 14.73 -23.35
CA GLU A 254 -5.33 14.12 -22.04
C GLU A 254 -4.57 14.91 -20.97
N THR A 255 -5.08 14.91 -19.74
CA THR A 255 -4.52 15.66 -18.60
C THR A 255 -4.69 14.84 -17.32
N MET A 256 -4.16 15.32 -16.20
CA MET A 256 -4.10 14.63 -14.91
C MET A 256 -3.14 13.44 -14.94
N TRP A 257 -1.94 13.64 -15.49
CA TRP A 257 -0.88 12.63 -15.64
C TRP A 257 -1.35 11.33 -16.34
N PRO A 258 -1.69 11.39 -17.64
CA PRO A 258 -2.26 10.25 -18.37
C PRO A 258 -1.31 9.05 -18.42
N GLN A 259 -1.87 7.85 -18.28
CA GLN A 259 -1.13 6.60 -18.40
C GLN A 259 -1.37 5.92 -19.76
N LYS A 260 -0.40 5.12 -20.23
CA LYS A 260 -0.52 4.39 -21.50
C LYS A 260 -1.57 3.27 -21.43
N ASP A 261 -1.71 2.65 -20.26
CA ASP A 261 -2.58 1.49 -20.05
C ASP A 261 -4.01 1.91 -19.72
N LYS A 262 -4.89 1.90 -20.72
CA LYS A 262 -6.32 2.23 -20.57
C LYS A 262 -7.11 0.95 -20.33
N ILE A 263 -7.62 0.79 -19.11
CA ILE A 263 -8.36 -0.41 -18.71
C ILE A 263 -9.85 -0.09 -18.69
N VAL A 264 -10.19 1.07 -18.14
CA VAL A 264 -11.54 1.60 -18.10
C VAL A 264 -11.59 2.85 -18.97
N GLU A 265 -12.49 2.86 -19.94
CA GLU A 265 -12.77 4.04 -20.76
C GLU A 265 -14.28 4.23 -20.76
N VAL A 266 -14.75 5.37 -20.23
CA VAL A 266 -16.17 5.70 -20.28
C VAL A 266 -16.49 6.29 -21.64
N THR A 267 -17.44 5.67 -22.32
CA THR A 267 -17.91 6.09 -23.64
C THR A 267 -19.36 6.54 -23.52
N PRO A 268 -19.91 7.28 -24.50
CA PRO A 268 -21.34 7.58 -24.53
C PRO A 268 -22.26 6.35 -24.48
N ARG A 269 -21.74 5.16 -24.83
CA ARG A 269 -22.47 3.87 -24.77
C ARG A 269 -22.33 3.15 -23.42
N GLY A 270 -21.59 3.73 -22.47
CA GLY A 270 -21.29 3.16 -21.17
C GLY A 270 -19.80 2.89 -20.94
N THR A 271 -19.50 2.29 -19.79
CA THR A 271 -18.14 1.94 -19.36
C THR A 271 -17.63 0.73 -20.13
N THR A 272 -16.54 0.89 -20.87
CA THR A 272 -15.87 -0.22 -21.55
C THR A 272 -14.66 -0.69 -20.75
N VAL A 273 -14.55 -2.01 -20.52
CA VAL A 273 -13.41 -2.62 -19.83
C VAL A 273 -12.59 -3.42 -20.82
N ARG A 274 -11.31 -3.12 -20.94
CA ARG A 274 -10.40 -3.85 -21.84
C ARG A 274 -9.80 -5.04 -21.09
N PRO A 275 -10.09 -6.30 -21.46
CA PRO A 275 -9.64 -7.48 -20.72
C PRO A 275 -8.11 -7.64 -20.71
N LYS A 276 -7.42 -7.16 -21.75
CA LYS A 276 -5.94 -7.11 -21.79
C LYS A 276 -5.35 -6.28 -20.64
N GLY A 277 -6.12 -5.33 -20.11
CA GLY A 277 -5.76 -4.54 -18.93
C GLY A 277 -5.52 -5.38 -17.68
N LEU A 278 -6.11 -6.57 -17.58
CA LEU A 278 -5.90 -7.47 -16.45
C LEU A 278 -4.44 -7.97 -16.35
N LEU A 279 -3.66 -7.90 -17.44
CA LEU A 279 -2.23 -8.19 -17.39
C LEU A 279 -1.44 -7.19 -16.54
N ALA A 280 -2.02 -6.01 -16.25
CA ALA A 280 -1.43 -5.02 -15.36
C ALA A 280 -1.70 -5.29 -13.87
N LEU A 281 -2.52 -6.29 -13.51
CA LEU A 281 -2.84 -6.63 -12.11
C LEU A 281 -1.60 -6.84 -11.22
N PRO A 282 -0.52 -7.53 -11.65
CA PRO A 282 0.68 -7.66 -10.82
C PRO A 282 1.32 -6.31 -10.51
N ARG A 283 1.38 -5.41 -11.49
CA ARG A 283 1.91 -4.05 -11.32
C ARG A 283 1.01 -3.24 -10.38
N ALA A 284 -0.31 -3.32 -10.55
CA ALA A 284 -1.26 -2.63 -9.69
C ALA A 284 -1.20 -3.11 -8.24
N THR A 285 -1.05 -4.42 -8.05
CA THR A 285 -0.88 -5.02 -6.71
C THR A 285 0.40 -4.51 -6.05
N LEU A 286 1.52 -4.50 -6.79
CA LEU A 286 2.79 -3.98 -6.28
C LEU A 286 2.71 -2.49 -5.93
N TYR A 287 2.08 -1.69 -6.79
CA TYR A 287 1.80 -0.28 -6.50
C TYR A 287 1.00 -0.13 -5.22
N GLY A 288 -0.13 -0.85 -5.08
CA GLY A 288 -0.92 -0.84 -3.86
C GLY A 288 -0.08 -1.17 -2.62
N MET A 289 0.79 -2.19 -2.68
CA MET A 289 1.68 -2.56 -1.57
C MET A 289 2.71 -1.47 -1.21
N SER A 290 3.15 -0.63 -2.17
CA SER A 290 4.13 0.41 -1.85
C SER A 290 3.53 1.61 -1.12
N VAL A 291 2.26 1.91 -1.42
CA VAL A 291 1.59 3.12 -0.92
C VAL A 291 0.67 2.84 0.27
N PHE A 292 0.03 1.66 0.34
CA PHE A 292 -0.95 1.33 1.37
C PHE A 292 -0.37 1.37 2.80
N PRO A 293 -1.14 1.69 3.86
CA PRO A 293 -0.58 1.81 5.20
C PRO A 293 0.02 0.50 5.73
N LEU A 294 1.30 0.52 6.10
CA LEU A 294 2.03 -0.67 6.57
C LEU A 294 1.30 -1.40 7.72
N ALA A 295 0.69 -0.66 8.64
CA ALA A 295 -0.08 -1.25 9.75
C ALA A 295 -1.23 -2.15 9.24
N ARG A 296 -1.95 -1.73 8.20
CA ARG A 296 -3.03 -2.52 7.59
C ARG A 296 -2.48 -3.75 6.86
N GLU A 297 -1.37 -3.60 6.15
CA GLU A 297 -0.67 -4.73 5.52
C GLU A 297 -0.22 -5.78 6.53
N LEU A 298 0.32 -5.36 7.68
CA LEU A 298 0.75 -6.26 8.74
C LEU A 298 -0.42 -7.03 9.37
N ILE A 299 -1.62 -6.44 9.45
CA ILE A 299 -2.83 -7.16 9.89
C ILE A 299 -3.18 -8.25 8.88
N ILE A 300 -3.25 -7.93 7.58
CA ILE A 300 -3.55 -8.89 6.51
C ILE A 300 -2.51 -10.02 6.50
N LEU A 301 -1.23 -9.66 6.60
CA LEU A 301 -0.11 -10.59 6.65
C LEU A 301 -0.16 -11.49 7.89
N GLY A 302 -0.50 -10.93 9.05
CA GLY A 302 -0.66 -11.67 10.30
C GLY A 302 -1.77 -12.72 10.20
N VAL A 303 -2.92 -12.35 9.63
CA VAL A 303 -4.02 -13.30 9.39
C VAL A 303 -3.62 -14.35 8.36
N LEU A 304 -2.97 -13.97 7.26
CA LEU A 304 -2.44 -14.93 6.28
C LEU A 304 -1.49 -15.94 6.95
N TRP A 305 -0.57 -15.46 7.78
CA TRP A 305 0.36 -16.29 8.52
C TRP A 305 -0.38 -17.29 9.42
N VAL A 306 -1.34 -16.82 10.23
CA VAL A 306 -2.17 -17.69 11.10
C VAL A 306 -2.92 -18.74 10.27
N LEU A 307 -3.51 -18.35 9.14
CA LEU A 307 -4.22 -19.28 8.25
C LEU A 307 -3.28 -20.29 7.57
N LEU A 308 -2.00 -19.96 7.40
CA LEU A 308 -0.99 -20.89 6.90
C LEU A 308 -0.41 -21.82 7.97
N LEU A 309 -0.67 -21.58 9.26
CA LEU A 309 -0.21 -22.45 10.34
C LEU A 309 -0.91 -23.81 10.28
N ASP A 310 -0.12 -24.85 10.55
CA ASP A 310 -0.57 -26.23 10.73
C ASP A 310 -0.03 -26.78 12.05
N GLU A 311 -0.80 -27.63 12.72
CA GLU A 311 -0.45 -28.21 14.03
C GLU A 311 0.88 -28.97 13.96
N ALA A 312 1.17 -29.60 12.81
CA ALA A 312 2.39 -30.34 12.54
C ALA A 312 3.66 -29.48 12.46
N VAL A 313 3.52 -28.17 12.25
CA VAL A 313 4.67 -27.29 12.01
C VAL A 313 5.28 -26.90 13.35
N PRO A 314 6.57 -27.21 13.62
CA PRO A 314 7.22 -26.83 14.88
C PRO A 314 7.33 -25.32 15.02
N TRP A 315 7.26 -24.80 16.25
CA TRP A 315 7.21 -23.36 16.55
C TRP A 315 8.35 -22.56 15.89
N ARG A 316 9.57 -23.11 15.84
CA ARG A 316 10.73 -22.48 15.18
C ARG A 316 10.45 -22.15 13.70
N ARG A 317 9.81 -23.08 12.98
CA ARG A 317 9.45 -22.87 11.57
C ARG A 317 8.32 -21.87 11.41
N ARG A 318 7.37 -21.82 12.36
CA ARG A 318 6.31 -20.80 12.38
C ARG A 318 6.90 -19.40 12.49
N GLY A 319 7.84 -19.21 13.41
CA GLY A 319 8.57 -17.97 13.60
C GLY A 319 9.40 -17.56 12.38
N ILE A 320 10.19 -18.50 11.82
CA ILE A 320 10.95 -18.24 10.57
C ILE A 320 10.01 -17.86 9.42
N GLY A 321 8.88 -18.55 9.26
CA GLY A 321 7.88 -18.22 8.24
C GLY A 321 7.33 -16.80 8.39
N LEU A 322 7.02 -16.38 9.61
CA LEU A 322 6.57 -15.00 9.88
C LEU A 322 7.64 -13.97 9.55
N VAL A 323 8.88 -14.19 9.97
CA VAL A 323 10.01 -13.29 9.69
C VAL A 323 10.22 -13.16 8.18
N LEU A 324 10.20 -14.27 7.43
CA LEU A 324 10.35 -14.25 5.98
C LEU A 324 9.20 -13.50 5.28
N LEU A 325 7.96 -13.67 5.75
CA LEU A 325 6.80 -12.91 5.26
C LEU A 325 6.96 -11.41 5.48
N VAL A 326 7.34 -10.99 6.69
CA VAL A 326 7.52 -9.57 7.05
C VAL A 326 8.68 -8.96 6.27
N VAL A 327 9.85 -9.61 6.25
CA VAL A 327 11.01 -9.11 5.49
C VAL A 327 10.68 -9.06 4.00
N GLY A 328 10.01 -10.09 3.47
CA GLY A 328 9.57 -10.09 2.08
C GLY A 328 8.62 -8.94 1.76
N LEU A 329 7.66 -8.63 2.64
CA LEU A 329 6.76 -7.47 2.50
C LEU A 329 7.55 -6.16 2.43
N LEU A 330 8.49 -5.95 3.36
CA LEU A 330 9.30 -4.72 3.40
C LEU A 330 10.18 -4.57 2.15
N VAL A 331 10.74 -5.67 1.65
CA VAL A 331 11.52 -5.68 0.41
C VAL A 331 10.64 -5.41 -0.81
N LEU A 332 9.44 -6.01 -0.90
CA LEU A 332 8.46 -5.73 -1.96
C LEU A 332 8.04 -4.27 -1.94
N ARG A 333 7.72 -3.73 -0.76
CA ARG A 333 7.32 -2.32 -0.56
C ARG A 333 8.38 -1.36 -1.09
N LYS A 334 9.64 -1.58 -0.72
CA LYS A 334 10.78 -0.78 -1.24
C LYS A 334 11.02 -1.01 -2.73
N GLY A 335 10.76 -2.22 -3.23
CA GLY A 335 10.93 -2.57 -4.63
C GLY A 335 9.86 -2.01 -5.56
N ALA A 336 8.68 -1.72 -5.03
CA ALA A 336 7.51 -1.27 -5.77
C ALA A 336 7.27 0.25 -5.70
N ASP A 337 8.34 1.03 -5.52
CA ASP A 337 8.29 2.49 -5.54
C ASP A 337 7.51 2.99 -6.79
N PRO A 338 6.47 3.83 -6.62
CA PRO A 338 5.66 4.37 -7.72
C PRO A 338 6.46 5.01 -8.85
N ILE A 339 7.61 5.60 -8.52
CA ILE A 339 8.47 6.32 -9.47
C ILE A 339 9.43 5.35 -10.17
N ARG A 340 9.98 4.36 -9.44
CA ARG A 340 11.01 3.44 -9.95
C ARG A 340 10.85 2.02 -9.42
N ILE A 341 10.33 1.12 -10.24
CA ILE A 341 10.25 -0.29 -9.90
C ILE A 341 11.66 -0.91 -9.88
N HIS A 342 12.10 -1.38 -8.72
CA HIS A 342 13.35 -2.12 -8.56
C HIS A 342 13.11 -3.62 -8.72
N ALA A 343 13.16 -4.11 -9.95
CA ALA A 343 12.86 -5.52 -10.29
C ALA A 343 13.60 -6.54 -9.40
N ARG A 344 14.88 -6.29 -9.06
CA ARG A 344 15.65 -7.17 -8.16
C ARG A 344 15.02 -7.28 -6.76
N ALA A 345 14.59 -6.15 -6.19
CA ALA A 345 13.93 -6.16 -4.90
C ALA A 345 12.58 -6.89 -4.99
N VAL A 346 11.81 -6.66 -6.05
CA VAL A 346 10.54 -7.40 -6.27
C VAL A 346 10.77 -8.91 -6.34
N ILE A 347 11.79 -9.36 -7.08
CA ILE A 347 12.15 -10.78 -7.19
C ILE A 347 12.56 -11.35 -5.82
N VAL A 348 13.45 -10.66 -5.09
CA VAL A 348 13.91 -11.11 -3.76
C VAL A 348 12.75 -11.17 -2.76
N GLY A 349 11.92 -10.14 -2.70
CA GLY A 349 10.75 -10.11 -1.81
C GLY A 349 9.76 -11.24 -2.12
N SER A 350 9.51 -11.50 -3.40
CA SER A 350 8.67 -12.61 -3.87
C SER A 350 9.27 -13.98 -3.51
N ALA A 351 10.59 -14.13 -3.67
CA ALA A 351 11.31 -15.36 -3.31
C ALA A 351 11.24 -15.63 -1.79
N LEU A 352 11.31 -14.59 -0.96
CA LEU A 352 11.15 -14.71 0.50
C LEU A 352 9.74 -15.18 0.87
N TRP A 353 8.70 -14.64 0.23
CA TRP A 353 7.31 -15.10 0.43
C TRP A 353 7.12 -16.56 -0.01
N ALA A 354 7.69 -16.94 -1.15
CA ALA A 354 7.67 -18.34 -1.61
C ALA A 354 8.38 -19.28 -0.62
N ALA A 355 9.55 -18.87 -0.10
CA ALA A 355 10.29 -19.62 0.92
C ALA A 355 9.49 -19.76 2.23
N ALA A 356 8.80 -18.68 2.66
CA ALA A 356 7.93 -18.72 3.83
C ALA A 356 6.77 -19.70 3.64
N ALA A 357 6.05 -19.61 2.51
CA ALA A 357 4.97 -20.51 2.17
C ALA A 357 5.44 -21.97 2.12
N TRP A 358 6.61 -22.22 1.50
CA TRP A 358 7.20 -23.55 1.47
C TRP A 358 7.55 -24.08 2.87
N ALA A 359 8.14 -23.25 3.74
CA ALA A 359 8.51 -23.63 5.10
C ALA A 359 7.29 -24.00 5.96
N LEU A 360 6.18 -23.28 5.78
CA LEU A 360 4.91 -23.51 6.49
C LEU A 360 4.16 -24.72 5.90
N LEU A 361 4.12 -24.88 4.58
CA LEU A 361 3.35 -25.95 3.92
C LEU A 361 4.06 -27.31 3.94
N ARG A 362 5.40 -27.38 3.92
CA ARG A 362 6.13 -28.67 3.87
C ARG A 362 5.93 -29.53 5.13
N GLY A 363 5.63 -28.92 6.28
CA GLY A 363 5.31 -29.65 7.51
C GLY A 363 4.06 -30.53 7.38
N THR A 364 3.06 -30.05 6.64
CA THR A 364 1.75 -30.72 6.47
C THR A 364 1.86 -32.08 5.79
N ARG A 365 2.77 -32.21 4.81
CA ARG A 365 2.96 -33.46 4.04
C ARG A 365 3.56 -34.58 4.89
N ARG A 366 4.51 -34.26 5.77
CA ARG A 366 5.20 -35.28 6.60
C ARG A 366 4.25 -35.90 7.61
N SER A 367 3.41 -35.11 8.28
CA SER A 367 2.46 -35.64 9.26
C SER A 367 1.36 -36.47 8.61
N ARG A 368 0.91 -36.10 7.40
CA ARG A 368 -0.03 -36.91 6.64
C ARG A 368 0.57 -38.26 6.24
N ASN A 369 1.83 -38.27 5.78
CA ASN A 369 2.51 -39.52 5.43
C ASN A 369 2.75 -40.40 6.67
N ALA A 370 3.11 -39.81 7.82
CA ALA A 370 3.26 -40.55 9.07
C ALA A 370 1.93 -41.16 9.55
N PHE A 371 0.82 -40.41 9.45
CA PHE A 371 -0.50 -40.91 9.80
C PHE A 371 -0.97 -42.04 8.86
N ILE A 372 -0.73 -41.91 7.56
CA ILE A 372 -1.02 -42.98 6.58
C ILE A 372 -0.16 -44.22 6.89
N ALA A 373 1.14 -44.04 7.18
CA ALA A 373 2.03 -45.15 7.51
C ALA A 373 1.62 -45.87 8.81
N SER A 374 1.15 -45.12 9.83
CA SER A 374 0.69 -45.72 11.09
C SER A 374 -0.71 -46.33 11.03
N SER A 375 -1.51 -45.99 10.00
CA SER A 375 -2.87 -46.53 9.79
C SER A 375 -2.93 -47.61 8.72
N ALA A 376 -1.82 -47.87 8.02
CA ALA A 376 -1.69 -49.07 7.21
C ALA A 376 -1.86 -50.28 8.13
N PRO A 377 -2.84 -51.17 7.87
CA PRO A 377 -3.04 -52.34 8.70
C PRO A 377 -1.73 -53.11 8.72
N THR A 378 -1.09 -53.18 9.89
CA THR A 378 0.02 -54.11 10.13
C THR A 378 -0.54 -55.45 9.74
N GLY A 379 -0.06 -55.98 8.61
CA GLY A 379 -0.64 -57.15 7.96
C GLY A 379 -0.98 -58.16 9.02
N VAL A 380 -2.26 -58.54 9.08
CA VAL A 380 -2.69 -59.75 9.76
C VAL A 380 -1.74 -60.81 9.23
N SER A 381 -0.78 -61.19 10.06
CA SER A 381 0.11 -62.30 9.76
C SER A 381 -0.82 -63.48 9.61
N SER A 382 -1.17 -63.80 8.37
CA SER A 382 -1.91 -65.00 8.02
C SER A 382 -1.01 -66.15 8.43
N SER A 383 -1.17 -66.60 9.68
CA SER A 383 -0.63 -67.86 10.15
C SER A 383 -1.37 -68.93 9.35
N SER A 384 -0.82 -69.27 8.19
CA SER A 384 -1.16 -70.49 7.49
C SER A 384 -0.71 -71.65 8.38
N ASN A 385 -1.60 -72.08 9.27
CA ASN A 385 -1.54 -73.41 9.86
C ASN A 385 -1.73 -74.39 8.70
N THR A 386 -0.62 -74.87 8.13
CA THR A 386 -0.60 -76.03 7.26
C THR A 386 -0.82 -77.26 8.14
N PRO A 387 -1.93 -78.00 8.02
CA PRO A 387 -2.05 -79.28 8.69
C PRO A 387 -1.10 -80.27 8.00
N ALA A 388 -0.21 -80.87 8.78
CA ALA A 388 0.53 -82.05 8.38
C ALA A 388 -0.45 -83.23 8.28
N GLY A 389 -0.74 -83.66 7.05
CA GLY A 389 -1.15 -85.03 6.75
C GLY A 389 -0.27 -85.55 5.63
N GLU A 390 -0.01 -86.84 5.45
CA GLU A 390 -0.20 -88.07 6.21
C GLU A 390 0.47 -89.10 5.29
N GLU A 391 1.46 -89.85 5.78
CA GLU A 391 2.16 -90.87 5.01
C GLU A 391 1.19 -91.98 4.56
N ARG A 392 1.34 -92.42 3.30
CA ARG A 392 0.95 -93.75 2.84
C ARG A 392 2.03 -94.34 1.97
#